data_AF-A0A0C3TUG1-F1
#
_entry.id   AF-A0A0C3TUG1-F1
#
_cell.length_a   1.000
_cell.length_b   1.000
_cell.length_c   1.000
_cell.angle_alpha   90.00
_cell.angle_beta   90.00
_cell.angle_gamma   90.00
#
_symmetry.space_group_name_H-M   'P 1'
#
loop_
_entity.id
_entity.type
_entity.pdbx_description
1 polymer ?
#
loop_
_entity_poly.entity_id
_entity_poly.type
_entity_poly.pdbx_seq_one_letter_code
_entity_poly.pdbx_strand_id
1 'polypeptide(L)' 'MIHPHIYTNGHICLSIIYDDWSPALGVEAVCHSMISMMSSAKEKEPPADNEMHLDAGQSGSAKKVNALLGSC' A
#
# COMPACT_ATOMS: atom_id res chain seq x y z
N MET A 1 3.21 9.90 8.27
CA MET A 1 4.26 9.50 7.31
C MET A 1 3.67 9.70 5.94
N ILE A 2 4.30 10.52 5.10
CA ILE A 2 3.80 10.80 3.74
C ILE A 2 4.76 10.08 2.79
N HIS A 3 4.22 9.19 1.96
CA HIS A 3 5.00 8.30 1.10
C HIS A 3 4.21 7.94 -0.16
N PRO A 4 4.84 7.85 -1.35
CA PRO A 4 4.12 7.64 -2.62
C PRO A 4 3.30 6.34 -2.72
N HIS A 5 3.54 5.41 -1.80
CA HIS A 5 2.85 4.11 -1.70
C HIS A 5 2.09 3.91 -0.37
N ILE A 6 1.92 4.97 0.45
CA ILE A 6 1.17 4.90 1.71
C ILE A 6 0.08 5.96 1.69
N TYR A 7 -1.17 5.50 1.67
CA TYR A 7 -2.36 6.35 1.74
C TYR A 7 -2.51 6.99 3.11
N THR A 8 -3.23 8.11 3.17
CA THR A 8 -3.42 8.88 4.40
C THR A 8 -4.16 8.10 5.50
N ASN A 9 -5.01 7.14 5.13
CA ASN A 9 -5.69 6.21 6.05
C ASN A 9 -4.80 5.02 6.48
N GLY A 10 -3.54 4.97 6.05
CA GLY A 10 -2.58 3.93 6.41
C GLY A 10 -2.64 2.68 5.50
N HIS A 11 -3.45 2.68 4.45
CA HIS A 11 -3.38 1.62 3.44
C HIS A 11 -2.02 1.69 2.72
N ILE A 12 -1.46 0.53 2.39
CA ILE A 12 -0.12 0.42 1.80
C ILE A 12 -0.27 -0.26 0.44
N CYS A 13 0.39 0.29 -0.57
CA CYS A 13 0.46 -0.29 -1.90
C CYS A 13 1.81 -0.98 -2.11
N LEU A 14 1.85 -2.30 -1.89
CA LEU A 14 3.05 -3.10 -2.02
C LEU A 14 2.67 -4.46 -2.61
N SER A 15 3.17 -4.80 -3.79
CA SER A 15 2.67 -5.95 -4.56
C SER A 15 2.75 -7.29 -3.82
N ILE A 16 3.77 -7.49 -2.99
CA ILE A 16 3.96 -8.74 -2.22
C ILE A 16 2.92 -8.98 -1.12
N ILE A 17 2.05 -8.00 -0.81
CA ILE A 17 0.88 -8.18 0.07
C ILE A 17 -0.45 -8.21 -0.71
N TYR A 18 -0.37 -8.13 -2.05
CA TYR A 18 -1.46 -8.25 -3.02
C TYR A 18 -1.13 -9.31 -4.09
N ASP A 19 -0.90 -8.93 -5.34
CA ASP A 19 -0.81 -9.83 -6.50
C ASP A 19 0.41 -10.74 -6.48
N ASP A 20 1.54 -10.25 -5.96
CA ASP A 20 2.79 -11.01 -5.87
C ASP A 20 2.87 -11.84 -4.57
N TRP A 21 1.80 -11.85 -3.75
CA TRP A 21 1.79 -12.66 -2.54
C TRP A 21 1.75 -14.16 -2.86
N SER A 22 2.58 -14.93 -2.16
CA SER A 22 2.62 -16.39 -2.23
C SER A 22 2.70 -16.97 -0.81
N PRO A 23 2.15 -18.17 -0.55
CA PRO A 23 2.31 -18.86 0.73
C PRO A 23 3.78 -19.09 1.14
N ALA A 24 4.71 -19.02 0.19
CA ALA A 24 6.15 -19.09 0.47
C ALA A 24 6.72 -17.80 1.09
N LEU A 25 6.01 -16.67 0.97
CA LEU A 25 6.43 -15.39 1.55
C LEU A 25 5.99 -15.30 3.01
N GLY A 26 6.98 -15.38 3.91
CA GLY A 26 6.78 -15.15 5.34
C GLY A 26 6.63 -13.66 5.68
N VAL A 27 6.20 -13.39 6.92
CA VAL A 27 6.07 -12.02 7.47
C VAL A 27 7.39 -11.26 7.40
N GLU A 28 8.52 -11.94 7.59
CA GLU A 28 9.85 -11.33 7.52
C GLU A 28 10.13 -10.71 6.13
N ALA A 29 9.79 -11.42 5.05
CA ALA A 29 9.94 -10.90 3.69
C ALA A 29 9.09 -9.63 3.48
N VAL A 30 7.87 -9.62 4.03
CA VAL A 30 7.00 -8.44 4.01
C VAL A 30 7.63 -7.24 4.72
N CYS A 31 8.19 -7.46 5.91
CA CYS A 31 8.86 -6.43 6.68
C CYS A 31 10.09 -5.86 5.94
N HIS A 32 10.95 -6.73 5.39
CA HIS A 32 12.12 -6.29 4.62
C HIS A 32 11.75 -5.46 3.41
N SER A 33 10.73 -5.87 2.66
CA SER A 33 10.24 -5.11 1.50
C SER A 33 9.65 -3.75 1.91
N MET A 34 8.91 -3.68 3.03
CA MET A 34 8.38 -2.42 3.54
C MET A 34 9.50 -1.45 3.95
N ILE A 35 10.54 -1.95 4.64
CA ILE A 35 11.72 -1.14 5.01
C ILE A 35 12.44 -0.64 3.77
N SER A 36 12.64 -1.51 2.77
CA SER A 36 13.27 -1.14 1.51
C SER A 36 12.48 -0.06 0.77
N MET A 37 11.16 -0.25 0.64
CA MET A 37 10.24 0.72 0.05
C MET A 37 10.38 2.08 0.72
N MET A 38 10.24 2.14 2.05
CA MET A 38 10.37 3.37 2.83
C MET A 38 11.74 4.05 2.70
N SER A 39 12.81 3.26 2.59
CA SER A 39 14.18 3.78 2.49
C SER A 39 14.50 4.37 1.12
N SER A 40 13.77 3.96 0.08
CA SER A 40 14.01 4.37 -1.31
C SER A 40 13.28 5.66 -1.71
N ALA A 41 12.37 6.17 -0.87
CA ALA A 41 11.54 7.32 -1.18
C ALA A 41 12.37 8.60 -1.37
N LYS A 42 12.25 9.22 -2.55
CA LYS A 42 12.92 10.50 -2.88
C LYS A 42 12.13 11.71 -2.40
N GLU A 43 10.81 11.61 -2.40
CA GLU A 43 9.88 12.71 -2.12
C GLU A 43 8.84 12.27 -1.08
N LYS A 44 8.36 13.23 -0.29
CA LYS A 44 7.38 13.01 0.78
C LYS A 44 6.01 13.49 0.33
N GLU A 45 5.43 12.76 -0.60
CA GLU A 45 4.09 13.01 -1.14
C GLU A 45 3.21 11.76 -1.01
N PRO A 46 1.88 11.92 -0.87
CA PRO A 46 0.97 10.78 -0.85
C PRO A 46 0.84 10.18 -2.26
N PRO A 47 0.24 8.99 -2.39
CA PRO A 47 -0.12 8.45 -3.70
C PRO A 47 -0.99 9.43 -4.48
N ALA A 48 -0.82 9.47 -5.81
CA ALA A 48 -1.55 10.40 -6.68
C ALA A 48 -3.08 10.24 -6.62
N ASP A 49 -3.55 9.03 -6.32
CA ASP A 49 -4.96 8.66 -6.19
C ASP A 49 -5.48 8.71 -4.75
N ASN A 50 -4.75 9.36 -3.82
CA ASN A 50 -5.07 9.35 -2.39
C ASN A 50 -6.52 9.72 -2.09
N GLU A 51 -7.03 10.83 -2.64
CA GLU A 51 -8.41 11.27 -2.37
C GLU A 51 -9.46 10.25 -2.84
N MET A 52 -9.30 9.71 -4.05
CA MET A 52 -10.19 8.69 -4.60
C MET A 52 -10.20 7.42 -3.73
N HIS A 53 -9.02 7.01 -3.25
CA HIS A 53 -8.88 5.85 -2.39
C HIS A 53 -9.51 6.06 -1.00
N LEU A 54 -9.41 7.27 -0.45
CA LEU A 54 -10.03 7.63 0.83
C LEU A 54 -11.56 7.62 0.73
N ASP A 55 -12.11 8.17 -0.35
CA ASP A 55 -13.56 8.18 -0.59
C ASP A 55 -14.13 6.76 -0.72
N ALA A 56 -13.41 5.85 -1.38
CA ALA A 56 -13.78 4.44 -1.45
C ALA A 56 -13.55 3.68 -0.13
N GLY A 57 -12.70 4.21 0.76
CA GLY A 57 -12.11 3.50 1.88
C GLY A 57 -12.63 3.85 3.27
N GLN A 58 -13.68 4.69 3.41
CA GLN A 58 -14.13 5.27 4.70
C GLN A 58 -14.33 4.29 5.88
N SER A 59 -14.49 2.98 5.63
CA SER A 59 -14.41 1.92 6.67
C SER A 59 -14.08 0.54 6.09
N GLY A 60 -13.44 0.50 4.92
CA GLY A 60 -13.15 -0.74 4.20
C GLY A 60 -11.75 -1.29 4.49
N SER A 61 -11.58 -2.61 4.53
CA SER A 61 -10.25 -3.22 4.49
C SER A 61 -9.51 -2.82 3.20
N ALA A 62 -8.21 -2.56 3.28
CA ALA A 62 -7.35 -2.23 2.13
C ALA A 62 -7.53 -3.21 0.95
N LYS A 63 -7.66 -4.52 1.22
CA LYS A 63 -7.88 -5.53 0.17
C LYS A 63 -9.20 -5.33 -0.57
N LYS A 64 -10.25 -4.93 0.14
CA LYS A 64 -11.56 -4.63 -0.46
C LYS A 64 -11.48 -3.39 -1.32
N VAL A 65 -10.83 -2.32 -0.83
CA VAL A 65 -10.67 -1.09 -1.59
C VAL A 65 -9.83 -1.34 -2.84
N ASN A 66 -8.75 -2.13 -2.74
CA ASN A 66 -7.93 -2.47 -3.90
C ASN A 66 -8.71 -3.24 -4.97
N ALA A 67 -9.53 -4.21 -4.56
CA ALA A 67 -10.38 -4.96 -5.49
C ALA A 67 -11.45 -4.09 -6.19
N LEU A 68 -11.79 -2.92 -5.63
CA LEU A 68 -12.77 -1.99 -6.22
C LEU A 68 -12.11 -0.98 -7.18
N LEU A 69 -10.92 -0.48 -6.83
CA LEU A 69 -10.28 0.63 -7.53
C LEU A 69 -9.10 0.23 -8.42
N GLY A 70 -8.47 -0.93 -8.18
CA GLY A 70 -7.21 -1.30 -8.84
C GLY A 70 -6.09 -0.30 -8.52
N SER A 71 -6.13 0.29 -7.32
CA SER A 71 -5.17 1.29 -6.83
C SER A 71 -3.75 0.73 -6.62
N CYS A 72 -3.67 -0.59 -6.57
CA CYS A 72 -2.51 -1.47 -6.74
C CYS A 72 -2.95 -2.55 -7.76
#